data_AF-A0A2Z5U751-F1
#
_entry.id   AF-A0A2Z5U751-F1
#
_cell.length_a   1.000
_cell.length_b   1.000
_cell.length_c   1.000
_cell.angle_alpha   90.00
_cell.angle_beta   90.00
_cell.angle_gamma   90.00
#
_symmetry.space_group_name_H-M   'P 1'
#
loop_
_entity.id
_entity.type
_entity.pdbx_description
1 polymer ?
#
loop_
_entity_poly.entity_id
_entity_poly.type
_entity_poly.pdbx_seq_one_letter_code
_entity_poly.pdbx_strand_id
1 'polypeptide(L)'
;QPVLTQEQIFENIHLHKQVLSSAKQQPLGMRRKLKIVHQKWQQLKREAANISNLLIPWELRIKEIESHFGSVVASYFTFLRWLFWINLVIAFILLVFVIYLTANPKLDGERKIIMEDERRNATNLLTLWEFEGILKYSPIFYGYYSNVERSEYKMPLAYFLTGLVVYVYSFVAILRKMAENSRMSKLSEKDDECIFSWKLFTGWDYMIGNAETAHNRIASVILGWRTISLRALVNFCVLILLAVSAYAVVTVVTRSDNYRGKTPSWWHENETTTVVTVISITFPFFFEFLGFLEHFHPRKQLRLQLARIMLLNLLNLYSLIFAQFSKIDGMCKELVSLQPIIILFFQVFVLLGTLFMDFFRALFVRYMNRCWCWDLEKKFPEYGDFKIAENILHLINNQGMVWMGMFFSPGLVVLN
;
A
#
# COMPACT_ATOMS: atom_id res chain seq x y z
N GLN A 1 23.83 75.74 -31.08
CA GLN A 1 23.42 74.49 -31.74
C GLN A 1 22.44 74.86 -32.85
N PRO A 2 22.64 74.44 -34.11
CA PRO A 2 21.70 74.79 -35.17
C PRO A 2 20.37 74.06 -34.93
N VAL A 3 19.26 74.76 -35.08
CA VAL A 3 17.90 74.22 -34.96
C VAL A 3 17.67 73.31 -36.17
N LEU A 4 17.55 72.00 -35.94
CA LEU A 4 17.28 71.00 -36.97
C LEU A 4 15.88 71.27 -37.56
N THR A 5 15.77 71.53 -38.85
CA THR A 5 14.48 71.79 -39.52
C THR A 5 13.63 70.50 -39.56
N GLN A 6 12.29 70.61 -39.55
CA GLN A 6 11.41 69.43 -39.51
C GLN A 6 11.64 68.46 -40.68
N GLU A 7 12.04 68.96 -41.85
CA GLU A 7 12.40 68.12 -42.99
C GLU A 7 13.62 67.24 -42.70
N GLN A 8 14.63 67.76 -42.00
CA GLN A 8 15.81 67.00 -41.60
C GLN A 8 15.48 65.90 -40.57
N ILE A 9 14.45 66.10 -39.74
CA ILE A 9 13.97 65.06 -38.81
C ILE A 9 13.29 63.93 -39.58
N PHE A 10 12.40 64.27 -40.52
CA PHE A 10 11.68 63.29 -41.33
C PHE A 10 12.63 62.48 -42.21
N GLU A 11 13.62 63.14 -42.82
CA GLU A 11 14.66 62.50 -43.62
C GLU A 11 15.52 61.56 -42.77
N ASN A 12 15.92 61.97 -41.57
CA ASN A 12 16.64 61.11 -40.63
C ASN A 12 15.84 59.88 -40.21
N ILE A 13 14.52 60.01 -39.98
CA ILE A 13 13.65 58.86 -39.65
C ILE A 13 13.52 57.91 -40.84
N HIS A 14 13.35 58.45 -42.05
CA HIS A 14 13.28 57.65 -43.26
C HIS A 14 14.59 56.90 -43.50
N LEU A 15 15.72 57.58 -43.33
CA LEU A 15 17.06 56.98 -43.40
C LEU A 15 17.23 55.89 -42.35
N HIS A 16 16.80 56.12 -41.11
CA HIS A 16 16.86 55.11 -40.05
C HIS A 16 16.03 53.87 -40.40
N LYS A 17 14.83 54.07 -40.96
CA LYS A 17 13.94 52.99 -41.38
C LYS A 17 14.53 52.20 -42.55
N GLN A 18 15.15 52.87 -43.52
CA GLN A 18 15.89 52.23 -44.60
C GLN A 18 17.09 51.43 -44.08
N VAL A 19 17.90 52.01 -43.19
CA VAL A 19 19.06 51.33 -42.58
C VAL A 19 18.61 50.10 -41.79
N LEU A 20 17.50 50.18 -41.04
CA LEU A 20 16.92 49.03 -40.35
C LEU A 20 16.42 47.95 -41.31
N SER A 21 15.77 48.32 -42.42
CA SER A 21 15.33 47.35 -43.44
C SER A 21 16.51 46.66 -44.13
N SER A 22 17.58 47.41 -44.43
CA SER A 22 18.80 46.89 -45.04
C SER A 22 19.60 46.01 -44.07
N ALA A 23 19.68 46.40 -42.79
CA ALA A 23 20.30 45.59 -41.74
C ALA A 23 19.55 44.27 -41.50
N LYS A 24 18.21 44.26 -41.68
CA LYS A 24 17.40 43.04 -41.59
C LYS A 24 17.63 42.08 -42.77
N GLN A 25 18.00 42.61 -43.94
CA GLN A 25 18.33 41.84 -45.14
C GLN A 25 19.78 41.34 -45.17
N GLN A 26 20.68 41.87 -44.34
CA GLN A 26 22.06 41.40 -44.27
C GLN A 26 22.12 39.93 -43.79
N PRO A 27 22.84 39.04 -44.50
CA PRO A 27 22.98 37.65 -44.09
C PRO A 27 23.77 37.58 -42.77
N LEU A 28 23.08 37.20 -41.69
CA LEU A 28 23.72 36.93 -40.41
C LEU A 28 24.87 35.94 -40.59
N GLY A 29 26.07 36.33 -40.15
CA GLY A 29 27.25 35.47 -40.21
C GLY A 29 27.01 34.11 -39.54
N MET A 30 27.58 33.06 -40.12
CA MET A 30 27.32 31.66 -39.74
C MET A 30 27.51 31.39 -38.24
N ARG A 31 28.48 32.07 -37.60
CA ARG A 31 28.73 32.03 -36.15
C ARG A 31 27.55 32.56 -35.32
N ARG A 32 26.90 33.65 -35.75
CA ARG A 32 25.71 34.20 -35.07
C ARG A 32 24.52 33.28 -35.26
N LYS A 33 24.35 32.68 -36.45
CA LYS A 33 23.31 31.65 -36.70
C LYS A 33 23.51 30.44 -35.77
N LEU A 34 24.73 29.92 -35.65
CA LEU A 34 25.04 28.81 -34.74
C LEU A 34 24.75 29.15 -33.27
N LYS A 35 25.09 30.37 -32.84
CA LYS A 35 24.80 30.82 -31.46
C LYS A 35 23.29 30.92 -31.19
N ILE A 36 22.51 31.43 -32.14
CA ILE A 36 21.05 31.51 -32.03
C ILE A 36 20.43 30.10 -32.02
N VAL A 37 20.92 29.19 -32.87
CA VAL A 37 20.47 27.79 -32.90
C VAL A 37 20.79 27.10 -31.57
N HIS A 38 22.00 27.31 -31.02
CA HIS A 38 22.38 26.77 -29.71
C HIS A 38 21.50 27.32 -28.59
N GLN A 39 21.20 28.63 -28.60
CA GLN A 39 20.29 29.25 -27.63
C GLN A 39 18.87 28.70 -27.74
N LYS A 40 18.34 28.56 -28.96
CA LYS A 40 17.03 27.92 -29.21
C LYS A 40 17.01 26.46 -28.80
N TRP A 41 18.10 25.72 -29.01
CA TRP A 41 18.25 24.34 -28.57
C TRP A 41 18.24 24.24 -27.04
N GLN A 42 18.92 25.16 -26.34
CA GLN A 42 18.85 25.23 -24.89
C GLN A 42 17.45 25.60 -24.37
N GLN A 43 16.74 26.50 -25.06
CA GLN A 43 15.35 26.82 -24.73
C GLN A 43 14.43 25.62 -24.92
N LEU A 44 14.51 24.94 -26.07
CA LEU A 44 13.78 23.70 -26.34
C LEU A 44 14.10 22.61 -25.31
N LYS A 45 15.37 22.47 -24.91
CA LYS A 45 15.76 21.51 -23.87
C LYS A 45 15.12 21.83 -22.51
N ARG A 46 15.02 23.12 -22.15
CA ARG A 46 14.35 23.56 -20.92
C ARG A 46 12.84 23.37 -20.99
N GLU A 47 12.23 23.69 -22.11
CA GLU A 47 10.80 23.48 -22.35
C GLU A 47 10.45 21.98 -22.35
N ALA A 48 11.28 21.15 -22.98
CA ALA A 48 11.16 19.69 -22.93
C ALA A 48 11.31 19.14 -21.50
N ALA A 49 12.20 19.72 -20.68
CA ALA A 49 12.32 19.36 -19.27
C ALA A 49 11.09 19.79 -18.44
N ASN A 50 10.49 20.94 -18.75
CA ASN A 50 9.24 21.38 -18.14
C ASN A 50 8.06 20.51 -18.57
N ILE A 51 7.98 20.12 -19.83
CA ILE A 51 6.97 19.18 -20.35
C ILE A 51 7.18 17.78 -19.78
N SER A 52 8.42 17.32 -19.61
CA SER A 52 8.69 16.03 -18.95
C SER A 52 8.24 16.02 -17.50
N ASN A 53 8.40 17.15 -16.78
CA ASN A 53 7.86 17.28 -15.42
C ASN A 53 6.32 17.26 -15.38
N LEU A 54 5.66 17.58 -16.50
CA LEU A 54 4.20 17.53 -16.66
C LEU A 54 3.72 16.14 -17.08
N LEU A 55 4.55 15.39 -17.82
CA LEU A 55 4.33 13.98 -18.19
C LEU A 55 4.51 13.03 -17.01
N ILE A 56 5.35 13.37 -16.02
CA ILE A 56 5.39 12.64 -14.75
C ILE A 56 4.07 12.97 -14.04
N PRO A 57 3.17 11.99 -13.90
CA PRO A 57 1.87 12.31 -13.34
C PRO A 57 2.05 12.83 -11.91
N TRP A 58 1.24 13.83 -11.57
CA TRP A 58 1.14 14.44 -10.24
C TRP A 58 2.41 15.13 -9.69
N GLU A 59 3.55 15.19 -10.39
CA GLU A 59 4.82 15.75 -9.87
C GLU A 59 4.70 17.21 -9.41
N LEU A 60 4.02 18.06 -10.21
CA LEU A 60 3.80 19.47 -9.88
C LEU A 60 2.93 19.63 -8.63
N ARG A 61 1.88 18.80 -8.51
CA ARG A 61 0.99 18.80 -7.35
C ARG A 61 1.70 18.32 -6.09
N ILE A 62 2.56 17.32 -6.20
CA ILE A 62 3.37 16.83 -5.09
C ILE A 62 4.33 17.92 -4.61
N LYS A 63 4.98 18.65 -5.52
CA LYS A 63 5.86 19.78 -5.19
C LYS A 63 5.12 20.96 -4.56
N GLU A 64 3.90 21.24 -5.01
CA GLU A 64 3.02 22.23 -4.40
C GLU A 64 2.69 21.85 -2.95
N ILE A 65 2.31 20.59 -2.71
CA ILE A 65 2.06 20.06 -1.36
C ILE A 65 3.35 20.08 -0.51
N GLU A 66 4.51 19.73 -1.09
CA GLU A 66 5.81 19.82 -0.41
C GLU A 66 6.13 21.23 0.04
N SER A 67 5.81 22.23 -0.78
CA SER A 67 6.02 23.64 -0.47
C SER A 67 5.10 24.15 0.65
N HIS A 68 3.86 23.63 0.75
CA HIS A 68 2.89 24.07 1.75
C HIS A 68 3.00 23.31 3.09
N PHE A 69 3.27 22.01 3.04
CA PHE A 69 3.20 21.10 4.18
C PHE A 69 4.55 20.47 4.55
N GLY A 70 5.60 20.76 3.79
CA GLY A 70 6.95 20.25 4.00
C GLY A 70 7.21 18.87 3.39
N SER A 71 8.49 18.49 3.40
CA SER A 71 9.00 17.23 2.80
C SER A 71 8.43 15.97 3.41
N VAL A 72 7.97 16.03 4.67
CA VAL A 72 7.41 14.87 5.38
C VAL A 72 6.08 14.45 4.73
N VAL A 73 5.18 15.39 4.43
CA VAL A 73 3.88 15.08 3.78
C VAL A 73 4.08 14.68 2.32
N ALA A 74 5.02 15.33 1.62
CA ALA A 74 5.38 14.97 0.24
C ALA A 74 5.89 13.53 0.10
N SER A 75 6.55 12.98 1.14
CA SER A 75 7.02 11.59 1.17
C SER A 75 5.89 10.55 1.02
N TYR A 76 4.67 10.86 1.49
CA TYR A 76 3.50 10.00 1.29
C TYR A 76 3.09 9.93 -0.19
N PHE A 77 2.94 11.08 -0.85
CA PHE A 77 2.46 11.14 -2.23
C PHE A 77 3.51 10.63 -3.22
N THR A 78 4.80 10.83 -2.93
CA THR A 78 5.89 10.21 -3.71
C THR A 78 5.88 8.68 -3.59
N PHE A 79 5.57 8.14 -2.41
CA PHE A 79 5.37 6.71 -2.20
C PHE A 79 4.12 6.19 -2.94
N LEU A 80 2.98 6.90 -2.83
CA LEU A 80 1.75 6.56 -3.53
C LEU A 80 1.95 6.52 -5.05
N ARG A 81 2.67 7.50 -5.61
CA ARG A 81 3.02 7.51 -7.03
C ARG A 81 3.88 6.31 -7.43
N TRP A 82 4.88 5.97 -6.62
CA TRP A 82 5.71 4.80 -6.89
C TRP A 82 4.89 3.50 -6.85
N LEU A 83 3.93 3.42 -5.93
CA LEU A 83 3.02 2.29 -5.83
C LEU A 83 2.10 2.17 -7.05
N PHE A 84 1.57 3.29 -7.55
CA PHE A 84 0.80 3.34 -8.79
C PHE A 84 1.58 2.74 -9.97
N TRP A 85 2.88 3.04 -10.10
CA TRP A 85 3.72 2.45 -11.14
C TRP A 85 3.88 0.93 -10.99
N ILE A 86 3.97 0.42 -9.77
CA ILE A 86 3.98 -1.03 -9.53
C ILE A 86 2.67 -1.66 -9.96
N ASN A 87 1.52 -1.08 -9.58
CA ASN A 87 0.22 -1.58 -10.00
C ASN A 87 0.10 -1.59 -11.52
N LEU A 88 0.59 -0.57 -12.21
CA LEU A 88 0.61 -0.51 -13.67
C LEU A 88 1.45 -1.64 -14.29
N VAL A 89 2.64 -1.93 -13.75
CA VAL A 89 3.49 -3.04 -14.22
C VAL A 89 2.81 -4.39 -13.98
N ILE A 90 2.21 -4.59 -12.81
CA ILE A 90 1.47 -5.81 -12.49
C ILE A 90 0.26 -5.98 -13.41
N ALA A 91 -0.52 -4.91 -13.60
CA ALA A 91 -1.66 -4.87 -14.51
C ALA A 91 -1.26 -5.26 -15.93
N PHE A 92 -0.11 -4.77 -16.41
CA PHE A 92 0.41 -5.14 -17.73
C PHE A 92 0.76 -6.64 -17.81
N ILE A 93 1.47 -7.17 -16.82
CA ILE A 93 1.82 -8.60 -16.75
C ILE A 93 0.56 -9.47 -16.74
N LEU A 94 -0.44 -9.11 -15.93
CA LEU A 94 -1.71 -9.81 -15.85
C LEU A 94 -2.48 -9.71 -17.16
N LEU A 95 -2.53 -8.54 -17.80
CA LEU A 95 -3.20 -8.36 -19.09
C LEU A 95 -2.59 -9.25 -20.18
N VAL A 96 -1.26 -9.32 -20.27
CA VAL A 96 -0.57 -10.24 -21.20
C VAL A 96 -0.93 -11.69 -20.88
N PHE A 97 -0.95 -12.04 -19.59
CA PHE A 97 -1.33 -13.39 -19.15
C PHE A 97 -2.78 -13.74 -19.49
N VAL A 98 -3.73 -12.81 -19.30
CA VAL A 98 -5.14 -12.98 -19.68
C VAL A 98 -5.26 -13.16 -21.19
N ILE A 99 -4.59 -12.32 -22.01
CA ILE A 99 -4.63 -12.46 -23.47
C ILE A 99 -4.09 -13.84 -23.89
N TYR A 100 -3.00 -14.29 -23.29
CA TYR A 100 -2.43 -15.62 -23.57
C TYR A 100 -3.40 -16.75 -23.21
N LEU A 101 -4.06 -16.68 -22.04
CA LEU A 101 -5.02 -17.69 -21.62
C LEU A 101 -6.27 -17.73 -22.51
N THR A 102 -6.72 -16.58 -23.00
CA THR A 102 -7.96 -16.40 -23.77
C THR A 102 -7.83 -16.58 -25.28
N ALA A 103 -6.61 -16.63 -25.82
CA ALA A 103 -6.33 -16.68 -27.26
C ALA A 103 -6.97 -17.85 -28.03
N ASN A 104 -7.29 -18.97 -27.36
CA ASN A 104 -7.86 -20.17 -28.01
C ASN A 104 -9.31 -20.44 -27.55
N PRO A 105 -10.34 -19.80 -28.15
CA PRO A 105 -11.72 -19.95 -27.73
C PRO A 105 -12.34 -21.32 -28.05
N LYS A 106 -11.78 -22.09 -29.00
CA LYS A 106 -12.33 -23.37 -29.45
C LYS A 106 -12.06 -24.56 -28.52
N LEU A 107 -11.13 -24.41 -27.57
CA LEU A 107 -10.67 -25.48 -26.67
C LEU A 107 -11.19 -25.30 -25.23
N ASP A 108 -11.71 -24.12 -24.91
CA ASP A 108 -12.28 -23.82 -23.60
C ASP A 108 -13.79 -24.11 -23.68
N GLY A 109 -14.27 -25.11 -22.95
CA GLY A 109 -15.67 -25.57 -22.98
C GLY A 109 -16.71 -24.55 -22.49
N GLU A 110 -17.84 -25.02 -21.98
CA GLU A 110 -19.07 -24.24 -21.72
C GLU A 110 -18.93 -23.03 -20.75
N ARG A 111 -17.80 -22.85 -20.07
CA ARG A 111 -17.56 -21.75 -19.11
C ARG A 111 -17.52 -20.33 -19.71
N LYS A 112 -17.47 -20.17 -21.04
CA LYS A 112 -17.43 -18.84 -21.68
C LYS A 112 -18.79 -18.32 -22.13
N ILE A 113 -19.83 -19.14 -21.99
CA ILE A 113 -21.19 -18.86 -22.45
C ILE A 113 -22.10 -19.00 -21.23
N ILE A 114 -23.01 -18.04 -21.04
CA ILE A 114 -24.00 -18.10 -19.97
C ILE A 114 -24.95 -19.27 -20.27
N MET A 115 -25.09 -20.22 -19.34
CA MET A 115 -26.10 -21.29 -19.46
C MET A 115 -27.51 -20.70 -19.52
N GLU A 116 -28.37 -21.29 -20.36
CA GLU A 116 -29.76 -20.83 -20.59
C GLU A 116 -30.56 -20.72 -19.27
N ASP A 117 -30.29 -21.62 -18.31
CA ASP A 117 -30.97 -21.65 -17.00
C ASP A 117 -30.56 -20.51 -16.06
N GLU A 118 -29.30 -20.06 -16.13
CA GLU A 118 -28.76 -18.96 -15.30
C GLU A 118 -29.11 -17.57 -15.87
N ARG A 119 -29.42 -17.49 -17.18
CA ARG A 119 -29.65 -16.23 -17.90
C ARG A 119 -30.78 -15.38 -17.34
N ARG A 120 -31.82 -16.01 -16.73
CA ARG A 120 -32.95 -15.30 -16.11
C ARG A 120 -32.58 -14.59 -14.81
N ASN A 121 -31.65 -15.15 -14.05
CA ASN A 121 -31.21 -14.59 -12.76
C ASN A 121 -29.91 -13.76 -12.88
N ALA A 122 -29.29 -13.74 -14.06
CA ALA A 122 -27.96 -13.17 -14.27
C ALA A 122 -27.87 -11.64 -14.09
N THR A 123 -29.00 -10.92 -14.09
CA THR A 123 -29.07 -9.45 -13.89
C THR A 123 -29.65 -9.05 -12.54
N ASN A 124 -29.98 -10.00 -11.66
CA ASN A 124 -30.51 -9.66 -10.34
C ASN A 124 -29.45 -8.95 -9.50
N LEU A 125 -29.86 -7.95 -8.71
CA LEU A 125 -28.92 -7.19 -7.89
C LEU A 125 -28.20 -8.10 -6.87
N LEU A 126 -28.91 -9.09 -6.31
CA LEU A 126 -28.34 -10.06 -5.37
C LEU A 126 -27.26 -10.93 -6.06
N THR A 127 -27.53 -11.46 -7.25
CA THR A 127 -26.57 -12.31 -7.99
C THR A 127 -25.38 -11.51 -8.51
N LEU A 128 -25.60 -10.26 -8.94
CA LEU A 128 -24.52 -9.34 -9.33
C LEU A 128 -23.65 -8.94 -8.12
N TRP A 129 -24.27 -8.73 -6.97
CA TRP A 129 -23.56 -8.44 -5.71
C TRP A 129 -22.74 -9.64 -5.23
N GLU A 130 -23.20 -10.84 -5.57
CA GLU A 130 -22.50 -12.08 -5.28
C GLU A 130 -21.36 -12.40 -6.27
N PHE A 131 -21.09 -11.51 -7.23
CA PHE A 131 -20.18 -11.74 -8.37
C PHE A 131 -20.56 -12.97 -9.22
N GLU A 132 -21.81 -13.40 -9.14
CA GLU A 132 -22.41 -14.44 -9.95
C GLU A 132 -23.20 -13.83 -11.13
N GLY A 133 -23.71 -14.68 -12.03
CA GLY A 133 -24.38 -14.23 -13.25
C GLY A 133 -23.38 -13.66 -14.27
N ILE A 134 -23.64 -12.49 -14.84
CA ILE A 134 -22.86 -11.92 -15.97
C ILE A 134 -21.38 -11.71 -15.61
N LEU A 135 -21.09 -11.34 -14.35
CA LEU A 135 -19.72 -11.03 -13.90
C LEU A 135 -18.83 -12.27 -13.84
N LYS A 136 -19.39 -13.44 -13.51
CA LYS A 136 -18.68 -14.74 -13.51
C LYS A 136 -18.06 -15.08 -14.87
N TYR A 137 -18.72 -14.65 -15.95
CA TYR A 137 -18.31 -14.88 -17.34
C TYR A 137 -17.47 -13.73 -17.93
N SER A 138 -17.02 -12.77 -17.11
CA SER A 138 -16.12 -11.70 -17.55
C SER A 138 -14.65 -12.13 -17.40
N PRO A 139 -13.76 -11.81 -18.37
CA PRO A 139 -12.32 -12.10 -18.29
C PRO A 139 -11.62 -11.54 -17.04
N ILE A 140 -12.26 -10.58 -16.37
CA ILE A 140 -11.77 -9.96 -15.13
C ILE A 140 -11.81 -10.92 -13.94
N PHE A 141 -12.72 -11.90 -13.93
CA PHE A 141 -12.96 -12.80 -12.80
C PHE A 141 -12.44 -14.22 -13.05
N TYR A 142 -12.10 -14.93 -11.96
CA TYR A 142 -11.60 -16.31 -12.04
C TYR A 142 -12.56 -17.28 -12.75
N GLY A 143 -13.87 -17.06 -12.63
CA GLY A 143 -14.92 -17.91 -13.21
C GLY A 143 -14.84 -18.09 -14.72
N TYR A 144 -14.21 -17.15 -15.43
CA TYR A 144 -14.03 -17.18 -16.88
C TYR A 144 -12.96 -18.18 -17.35
N TYR A 145 -11.99 -18.51 -16.50
CA TYR A 145 -10.88 -19.38 -16.90
C TYR A 145 -11.28 -20.86 -16.83
N SER A 146 -10.91 -21.63 -17.85
CA SER A 146 -11.27 -23.05 -17.96
C SER A 146 -10.39 -23.93 -17.07
N ASN A 147 -10.97 -25.02 -16.56
CA ASN A 147 -10.24 -26.04 -15.80
C ASN A 147 -9.73 -27.19 -16.71
N VAL A 148 -9.78 -27.03 -18.03
CA VAL A 148 -9.39 -28.07 -18.97
C VAL A 148 -7.87 -28.17 -19.01
N GLU A 149 -7.34 -29.36 -18.76
CA GLU A 149 -5.91 -29.63 -18.90
C GLU A 149 -5.56 -29.64 -20.41
N ARG A 150 -4.71 -28.70 -20.84
CA ARG A 150 -4.15 -28.70 -22.21
C ARG A 150 -2.96 -29.65 -22.25
N SER A 151 -2.66 -30.19 -23.43
CA SER A 151 -1.50 -31.08 -23.64
C SER A 151 -0.14 -30.42 -23.33
N GLU A 152 -0.07 -29.09 -23.41
CA GLU A 152 1.16 -28.31 -23.20
C GLU A 152 1.34 -27.84 -21.74
N TYR A 153 0.25 -27.55 -21.01
CA TYR A 153 0.31 -27.09 -19.62
C TYR A 153 -1.05 -27.16 -18.91
N LYS A 154 -1.02 -27.25 -17.58
CA LYS A 154 -2.21 -27.23 -16.72
C LYS A 154 -2.68 -25.80 -16.47
N MET A 155 -3.87 -25.44 -16.94
CA MET A 155 -4.43 -24.08 -16.85
C MET A 155 -4.58 -23.58 -15.40
N PRO A 156 -5.13 -24.36 -14.43
CA PRO A 156 -5.26 -23.90 -13.05
C PRO A 156 -3.91 -23.67 -12.36
N LEU A 157 -2.92 -24.50 -12.68
CA LEU A 157 -1.58 -24.40 -12.12
C LEU A 157 -0.85 -23.15 -12.65
N ALA A 158 -0.95 -22.88 -13.95
CA ALA A 158 -0.33 -21.70 -14.56
C ALA A 158 -0.91 -20.39 -14.02
N TYR A 159 -2.24 -20.36 -13.82
CA TYR A 159 -2.92 -19.23 -13.17
C TYR A 159 -2.42 -19.01 -11.74
N PHE A 160 -2.38 -20.07 -10.93
CA PHE A 160 -1.92 -19.99 -9.55
C PHE A 160 -0.45 -19.56 -9.44
N LEU A 161 0.43 -20.17 -10.24
CA LEU A 161 1.86 -19.86 -10.23
C LEU A 161 2.15 -18.42 -10.66
N THR A 162 1.47 -17.93 -11.70
CA THR A 162 1.62 -16.54 -12.17
C THR A 162 1.16 -15.56 -11.10
N GLY A 163 0.00 -15.79 -10.49
CA GLY A 163 -0.49 -14.97 -9.37
C GLY A 163 0.48 -14.97 -8.19
N LEU A 164 1.04 -16.13 -7.83
CA LEU A 164 2.02 -16.25 -6.74
C LEU A 164 3.33 -15.51 -7.03
N VAL A 165 3.87 -15.62 -8.25
CA VAL A 165 5.09 -14.91 -8.64
C VAL A 165 4.88 -13.39 -8.60
N VAL A 166 3.75 -12.91 -9.14
CA VAL A 166 3.39 -11.49 -9.14
C VAL A 166 3.22 -10.97 -7.70
N TYR A 167 2.55 -11.74 -6.83
CA TYR A 167 2.37 -11.39 -5.43
C TYR A 167 3.69 -11.35 -4.64
N VAL A 168 4.57 -12.33 -4.82
CA VAL A 168 5.88 -12.35 -4.18
C VAL A 168 6.74 -11.18 -4.66
N TYR A 169 6.72 -10.90 -5.97
CA TYR A 169 7.41 -9.74 -6.54
C TYR A 169 6.94 -8.43 -5.93
N SER A 170 5.62 -8.22 -5.87
CA SER A 170 5.03 -6.98 -5.35
C SER A 170 5.33 -6.79 -3.86
N PHE A 171 5.26 -7.87 -3.08
CA PHE A 171 5.62 -7.87 -1.66
C PHE A 171 7.10 -7.52 -1.44
N VAL A 172 8.01 -8.18 -2.17
CA VAL A 172 9.45 -7.90 -2.08
C VAL A 172 9.78 -6.47 -2.52
N ALA A 173 9.12 -5.97 -3.57
CA ALA A 173 9.31 -4.60 -4.05
C ALA A 173 8.92 -3.58 -2.97
N ILE A 174 7.76 -3.74 -2.32
CA ILE A 174 7.34 -2.89 -1.19
C ILE A 174 8.34 -2.97 -0.04
N LEU A 175 8.71 -4.17 0.39
CA LEU A 175 9.65 -4.34 1.50
C LEU A 175 11.00 -3.67 1.22
N ARG A 176 11.52 -3.81 -0.01
CA ARG A 176 12.76 -3.17 -0.43
C ARG A 176 12.64 -1.64 -0.38
N LYS A 177 11.52 -1.09 -0.86
CA LYS A 177 11.30 0.36 -0.85
C LYS A 177 11.14 0.92 0.56
N MET A 178 10.47 0.17 1.45
CA MET A 178 10.36 0.51 2.85
C MET A 178 11.71 0.45 3.57
N ALA A 179 12.52 -0.58 3.29
CA ALA A 179 13.84 -0.72 3.89
C ALA A 179 14.78 0.43 3.48
N GLU A 180 14.71 0.87 2.22
CA GLU A 180 15.47 2.02 1.71
C GLU A 180 15.07 3.32 2.44
N ASN A 181 13.77 3.61 2.51
CA ASN A 181 13.23 4.79 3.19
C ASN A 181 13.49 4.75 4.71
N SER A 182 13.45 3.56 5.33
CA SER A 182 13.79 3.41 6.75
C SER A 182 15.27 3.60 7.00
N ARG A 183 16.17 3.14 6.12
CA ARG A 183 17.62 3.26 6.29
C ARG A 183 18.08 4.72 6.28
N MET A 184 17.46 5.57 5.45
CA MET A 184 17.71 7.01 5.47
C MET A 184 17.30 7.66 6.81
N SER A 185 16.26 7.16 7.48
CA SER A 185 15.89 7.67 8.81
C SER A 185 16.79 7.15 9.95
N LYS A 186 17.32 5.92 9.84
CA LYS A 186 18.19 5.31 10.87
C LYS A 186 19.62 5.87 10.89
N LEU A 187 20.07 6.56 9.83
CA LEU A 187 21.41 7.17 9.84
C LEU A 187 21.53 8.31 10.87
N SER A 188 20.40 8.90 11.28
CA SER A 188 20.34 9.98 12.27
C SER A 188 20.22 9.50 13.73
N GLU A 189 19.97 8.22 13.98
CA GLU A 189 19.55 7.69 15.30
C GLU A 189 20.59 6.74 15.94
N LYS A 190 21.72 6.47 15.26
CA LYS A 190 22.72 5.46 15.67
C LYS A 190 23.48 5.80 16.95
N ASP A 191 23.53 7.06 17.35
CA ASP A 191 24.32 7.49 18.51
C ASP A 191 23.66 7.10 19.86
N ASP A 192 22.35 6.80 19.86
CA ASP A 192 21.60 6.44 21.07
C ASP A 192 21.44 4.93 21.31
N GLU A 193 21.67 4.07 20.30
CA GLU A 193 21.32 2.65 20.36
C GLU A 193 22.22 1.82 21.30
N CYS A 194 23.41 2.31 21.66
CA CYS A 194 24.40 1.56 22.46
C CYS A 194 24.61 2.09 23.89
N ILE A 195 23.84 3.06 24.37
CA ILE A 195 24.05 3.68 25.70
C ILE A 195 23.96 2.64 26.83
N PHE A 196 23.04 1.68 26.75
CA PHE A 196 22.91 0.64 27.78
C PHE A 196 24.09 -0.33 27.77
N SER A 197 24.50 -0.82 26.59
CA SER A 197 25.67 -1.71 26.46
C SER A 197 26.93 -1.03 26.98
N TRP A 198 27.16 0.23 26.62
CA TRP A 198 28.26 1.02 27.17
C TRP A 198 28.16 1.20 28.69
N LYS A 199 26.97 1.50 29.23
CA LYS A 199 26.76 1.62 30.68
C LYS A 199 26.98 0.31 31.44
N LEU A 200 26.62 -0.83 30.85
CA LEU A 200 26.80 -2.17 31.43
C LEU A 200 28.28 -2.59 31.40
N PHE A 201 28.95 -2.44 30.26
CA PHE A 201 30.37 -2.79 30.10
C PHE A 201 31.32 -1.86 30.85
N THR A 202 30.91 -0.60 31.08
CA THR A 202 31.67 0.33 31.95
C THR A 202 31.20 0.30 33.41
N GLY A 203 30.25 -0.56 33.77
CA GLY A 203 29.70 -0.68 35.14
C GLY A 203 30.69 -1.26 36.16
N TRP A 204 31.85 -1.71 35.70
CA TRP A 204 32.96 -2.28 36.47
C TRP A 204 33.91 -1.18 36.99
N ASP A 205 33.53 0.09 36.80
CA ASP A 205 34.31 1.26 37.21
C ASP A 205 34.20 1.46 38.72
N TYR A 206 35.19 0.92 39.44
CA TYR A 206 35.34 1.05 40.89
C TYR A 206 35.91 2.40 41.34
N MET A 207 36.13 3.37 40.43
CA MET A 207 36.70 4.68 40.76
C MET A 207 35.66 5.70 41.28
N ILE A 208 34.39 5.30 41.40
CA ILE A 208 33.33 6.17 41.93
C ILE A 208 33.46 6.29 43.45
N GLY A 209 34.02 7.40 43.93
CA GLY A 209 34.19 7.66 45.37
C GLY A 209 32.95 8.20 46.10
N ASN A 210 31.93 8.67 45.36
CA ASN A 210 30.70 9.22 45.96
C ASN A 210 29.56 8.18 45.94
N ALA A 211 28.94 7.93 47.10
CA ALA A 211 27.91 6.90 47.25
C ALA A 211 26.61 7.23 46.49
N GLU A 212 26.24 8.51 46.39
CA GLU A 212 25.01 8.93 45.70
C GLU A 212 25.09 8.70 44.18
N THR A 213 26.25 8.95 43.57
CA THR A 213 26.45 8.72 42.13
C THR A 213 26.49 7.23 41.79
N ALA A 214 27.03 6.39 42.69
CA ALA A 214 26.97 4.94 42.57
C ALA A 214 25.52 4.42 42.60
N HIS A 215 24.71 4.93 43.54
CA HIS A 215 23.30 4.56 43.65
C HIS A 215 22.48 4.95 42.42
N ASN A 216 22.65 6.19 41.92
CA ASN A 216 22.01 6.65 40.69
C ASN A 216 22.42 5.82 39.46
N ARG A 217 23.68 5.38 39.39
CA ARG A 217 24.17 4.52 38.31
C ARG A 217 23.52 3.14 38.36
N ILE A 218 23.47 2.49 39.54
CA ILE A 218 22.81 1.19 39.75
C ILE A 218 21.32 1.27 39.39
N ALA A 219 20.62 2.31 39.86
CA ALA A 219 19.21 2.54 39.53
C ALA A 219 18.99 2.65 38.00
N SER A 220 19.86 3.39 37.30
CA SER A 220 19.77 3.52 35.84
C SER A 220 20.00 2.18 35.10
N VAL A 221 20.86 1.31 35.63
CA VAL A 221 21.12 -0.03 35.08
C VAL A 221 19.92 -0.94 35.32
N ILE A 222 19.35 -0.96 36.53
CA ILE A 222 18.15 -1.76 36.86
C ILE A 222 16.97 -1.37 35.98
N LEU A 223 16.75 -0.06 35.78
CA LEU A 223 15.70 0.44 34.86
C LEU A 223 15.95 -0.03 33.41
N GLY A 224 17.20 -0.05 32.97
CA GLY A 224 17.60 -0.62 31.67
C GLY A 224 17.26 -2.12 31.55
N TRP A 225 17.60 -2.93 32.55
CA TRP A 225 17.26 -4.36 32.58
C TRP A 225 15.75 -4.60 32.59
N ARG A 226 15.00 -3.83 33.39
CA ARG A 226 13.53 -3.92 33.44
C ARG A 226 12.90 -3.61 32.08
N THR A 227 13.36 -2.57 31.39
CA THR A 227 12.83 -2.20 30.07
C THR A 227 13.16 -3.26 29.01
N ILE A 228 14.36 -3.84 29.02
CA ILE A 228 14.72 -4.95 28.11
C ILE A 228 13.90 -6.20 28.41
N SER A 229 13.72 -6.55 29.68
CA SER A 229 12.91 -7.71 30.09
C SER A 229 11.44 -7.56 29.69
N LEU A 230 10.87 -6.35 29.86
CA LEU A 230 9.51 -6.06 29.40
C LEU A 230 9.39 -6.19 27.87
N ARG A 231 10.36 -5.68 27.11
CA ARG A 231 10.38 -5.82 25.65
C ARG A 231 10.51 -7.27 25.20
N ALA A 232 11.33 -8.07 25.88
CA ALA A 232 11.46 -9.50 25.59
C ALA A 232 10.14 -10.23 25.85
N LEU A 233 9.49 -9.93 26.98
CA LEU A 233 8.19 -10.50 27.34
C LEU A 233 7.10 -10.11 26.33
N VAL A 234 7.05 -8.84 25.91
CA VAL A 234 6.08 -8.40 24.89
C VAL A 234 6.30 -9.13 23.56
N ASN A 235 7.54 -9.24 23.08
CA ASN A 235 7.81 -9.95 21.82
C ASN A 235 7.51 -11.45 21.93
N PHE A 236 7.71 -12.06 23.10
CA PHE A 236 7.28 -13.43 23.36
C PHE A 236 5.75 -13.58 23.31
N CYS A 237 5.00 -12.67 23.93
CA CYS A 237 3.53 -12.64 23.85
C CYS A 237 3.04 -12.48 22.40
N VAL A 238 3.70 -11.64 21.60
CA VAL A 238 3.39 -11.46 20.18
C VAL A 238 3.59 -12.76 19.40
N LEU A 239 4.68 -13.48 19.64
CA LEU A 239 4.92 -14.78 18.99
C LEU A 239 3.86 -15.82 19.39
N ILE A 240 3.44 -15.85 20.66
CA ILE A 240 2.36 -16.72 21.11
C ILE A 240 1.05 -16.37 20.40
N LEU A 241 0.69 -15.08 20.33
CA LEU A 241 -0.52 -14.66 19.62
C LEU A 241 -0.49 -15.13 18.16
N LEU A 242 0.62 -14.93 17.45
CA LEU A 242 0.80 -15.38 16.06
C LEU A 242 0.70 -16.90 15.91
N ALA A 243 1.26 -17.67 16.83
CA ALA A 243 1.14 -19.13 16.82
C ALA A 243 -0.31 -19.57 17.06
N VAL A 244 -1.01 -18.93 17.99
CA VAL A 244 -2.43 -19.19 18.28
C VAL A 244 -3.32 -18.86 17.08
N SER A 245 -3.06 -17.76 16.37
CA SER A 245 -3.85 -17.42 15.17
C SER A 245 -3.66 -18.45 14.06
N ALA A 246 -2.41 -18.85 13.78
CA ALA A 246 -2.12 -19.87 12.77
C ALA A 246 -2.78 -21.22 13.12
N TYR A 247 -2.64 -21.65 14.37
CA TYR A 247 -3.26 -22.88 14.86
C TYR A 247 -4.79 -22.83 14.77
N ALA A 248 -5.42 -21.71 15.13
CA ALA A 248 -6.87 -21.52 15.04
C ALA A 248 -7.37 -21.65 13.60
N VAL A 249 -6.69 -20.99 12.64
CA VAL A 249 -7.05 -21.06 11.21
C VAL A 249 -6.94 -22.50 10.69
N VAL A 250 -5.82 -23.19 10.95
CA VAL A 250 -5.62 -24.58 10.50
C VAL A 250 -6.66 -25.54 11.11
N THR A 251 -6.96 -25.37 12.40
CA THR A 251 -7.96 -26.21 13.09
C THR A 251 -9.36 -26.01 12.54
N VAL A 252 -9.74 -24.76 12.20
CA VAL A 252 -11.05 -24.47 11.64
C VAL A 252 -11.18 -24.98 10.21
N VAL A 253 -10.13 -24.87 9.41
CA VAL A 253 -10.14 -25.41 8.04
C VAL A 253 -10.22 -26.94 8.04
N THR A 254 -9.46 -27.61 8.90
CA THR A 254 -9.53 -29.08 9.04
C THR A 254 -10.86 -29.55 9.62
N ARG A 255 -11.45 -28.77 10.54
CA ARG A 255 -12.79 -29.05 11.06
C ARG A 255 -13.87 -28.88 9.98
N SER A 256 -13.76 -27.84 9.15
CA SER A 256 -14.67 -27.60 8.03
C SER A 256 -14.72 -28.79 7.06
N ASP A 257 -13.63 -29.54 6.93
CA ASP A 257 -13.56 -30.74 6.09
C ASP A 257 -14.38 -31.92 6.66
N ASN A 258 -14.35 -32.13 7.99
CA ASN A 258 -15.00 -33.25 8.65
C ASN A 258 -16.55 -33.21 8.63
N TYR A 259 -17.16 -32.06 8.36
CA TYR A 259 -18.61 -31.89 8.33
C TYR A 259 -19.23 -31.91 6.92
N ARG A 260 -18.38 -32.10 5.90
CA ARG A 260 -18.78 -32.10 4.49
C ARG A 260 -19.64 -33.33 4.16
N GLY A 261 -20.97 -33.17 4.23
CA GLY A 261 -21.96 -34.22 3.95
C GLY A 261 -23.14 -34.28 4.92
N LYS A 262 -23.18 -33.44 5.97
CA LYS A 262 -24.34 -33.28 6.86
C LYS A 262 -25.09 -32.00 6.51
N THR A 263 -26.39 -31.91 6.82
CA THR A 263 -27.22 -30.73 6.55
C THR A 263 -26.51 -29.45 7.02
N PRO A 264 -26.19 -28.51 6.12
CA PRO A 264 -25.38 -27.37 6.49
C PRO A 264 -26.18 -26.42 7.38
N SER A 265 -25.67 -26.16 8.58
CA SER A 265 -26.04 -24.96 9.32
C SER A 265 -25.23 -23.80 8.75
N TRP A 266 -25.85 -22.64 8.57
CA TRP A 266 -25.20 -21.41 8.09
C TRP A 266 -23.86 -21.10 8.81
N TRP A 267 -23.76 -21.47 10.09
CA TRP A 267 -22.54 -21.31 10.89
C TRP A 267 -21.37 -22.17 10.44
N HIS A 268 -21.62 -23.38 9.95
CA HIS A 268 -20.57 -24.31 9.53
C HIS A 268 -19.96 -23.93 8.18
N GLU A 269 -20.75 -23.34 7.29
CA GLU A 269 -20.26 -22.83 6.00
C GLU A 269 -19.39 -21.58 6.18
N ASN A 270 -19.73 -20.73 7.15
CA ASN A 270 -19.05 -19.47 7.40
C ASN A 270 -17.98 -19.53 8.49
N GLU A 271 -17.75 -20.68 9.14
CA GLU A 271 -16.86 -20.85 10.29
C GLU A 271 -15.44 -20.31 10.02
N THR A 272 -14.87 -20.64 8.85
CA THR A 272 -13.51 -20.20 8.48
C THR A 272 -13.43 -18.69 8.34
N THR A 273 -14.41 -18.09 7.67
CA THR A 273 -14.43 -16.64 7.48
C THR A 273 -14.63 -15.94 8.81
N THR A 274 -15.64 -16.33 9.60
CA THR A 274 -15.93 -15.75 10.90
C THR A 274 -14.73 -15.80 11.85
N VAL A 275 -13.96 -16.87 11.85
CA VAL A 275 -12.76 -16.96 12.70
C VAL A 275 -11.66 -16.02 12.20
N VAL A 276 -11.41 -15.95 10.90
CA VAL A 276 -10.42 -15.02 10.32
C VAL A 276 -10.82 -13.57 10.58
N THR A 277 -12.10 -13.23 10.49
CA THR A 277 -12.60 -11.87 10.76
C THR A 277 -12.43 -11.48 12.23
N VAL A 278 -12.80 -12.36 13.16
CA VAL A 278 -12.63 -12.14 14.60
C VAL A 278 -11.15 -11.96 14.95
N ILE A 279 -10.26 -12.80 14.42
CA ILE A 279 -8.81 -12.66 14.63
C ILE A 279 -8.33 -11.30 14.12
N SER A 280 -8.74 -10.91 12.92
CA SER A 280 -8.30 -9.67 12.27
C SER A 280 -8.78 -8.41 12.99
N ILE A 281 -9.90 -8.47 13.71
CA ILE A 281 -10.41 -7.36 14.51
C ILE A 281 -9.78 -7.36 15.90
N THR A 282 -9.69 -8.50 16.57
CA THR A 282 -9.30 -8.59 17.97
C THR A 282 -7.79 -8.42 18.18
N PHE A 283 -6.95 -8.97 17.29
CA PHE A 283 -5.50 -8.98 17.48
C PHE A 283 -4.84 -7.60 17.38
N PRO A 284 -5.25 -6.70 16.48
CA PRO A 284 -4.75 -5.32 16.47
C PRO A 284 -4.89 -4.61 17.83
N PHE A 285 -6.00 -4.82 18.55
CA PHE A 285 -6.18 -4.25 19.89
C PHE A 285 -5.16 -4.83 20.89
N PHE A 286 -4.89 -6.13 20.84
CA PHE A 286 -3.85 -6.73 21.68
C PHE A 286 -2.45 -6.22 21.32
N PHE A 287 -2.14 -6.03 20.04
CA PHE A 287 -0.85 -5.46 19.61
C PHE A 287 -0.68 -4.00 20.02
N GLU A 288 -1.76 -3.22 20.04
CA GLU A 288 -1.76 -1.83 20.54
C GLU A 288 -1.48 -1.80 22.05
N PHE A 289 -2.21 -2.62 22.81
CA PHE A 289 -2.01 -2.75 24.25
C PHE A 289 -0.56 -3.16 24.59
N LEU A 290 -0.04 -4.16 23.89
CA LEU A 290 1.35 -4.59 24.01
C LEU A 290 2.34 -3.49 23.60
N GLY A 291 2.00 -2.66 22.62
CA GLY A 291 2.79 -1.51 22.20
C GLY A 291 2.97 -0.45 23.30
N PHE A 292 1.92 -0.20 24.10
CA PHE A 292 2.01 0.72 25.25
C PHE A 292 2.99 0.24 26.32
N LEU A 293 3.15 -1.08 26.49
CA LEU A 293 4.08 -1.66 27.46
C LEU A 293 5.56 -1.56 27.04
N GLU A 294 5.87 -1.39 25.75
CA GLU A 294 7.26 -1.37 25.25
C GLU A 294 7.97 -0.01 25.42
N HIS A 295 7.23 1.03 25.84
CA HIS A 295 7.73 2.41 26.01
C HIS A 295 8.62 2.88 24.84
N PHE A 296 8.23 2.55 23.61
CA PHE A 296 8.90 3.08 22.42
C PHE A 296 8.45 4.51 22.13
N HIS A 297 9.29 5.26 21.42
CA HIS A 297 8.86 6.52 20.82
C HIS A 297 7.62 6.26 19.93
N PRO A 298 6.58 7.11 19.94
CA PRO A 298 5.31 6.86 19.25
C PRO A 298 5.47 6.47 17.77
N ARG A 299 6.45 7.05 17.07
CA ARG A 299 6.78 6.69 15.67
C ARG A 299 7.31 5.27 15.50
N LYS A 300 8.09 4.77 16.46
CA LYS A 300 8.66 3.41 16.42
C LYS A 300 7.62 2.38 16.87
N GLN A 301 6.82 2.71 17.90
CA GLN A 301 5.70 1.90 18.36
C GLN A 301 4.72 1.63 17.21
N LEU A 302 4.30 2.69 16.50
CA LEU A 302 3.35 2.58 15.39
C LEU A 302 3.88 1.69 14.25
N ARG A 303 5.12 1.91 13.79
CA ARG A 303 5.73 1.09 12.73
C ARG A 303 5.78 -0.39 13.11
N LEU A 304 6.08 -0.67 14.38
CA LEU A 304 6.23 -2.03 14.88
C LEU A 304 4.86 -2.71 15.09
N GLN A 305 3.85 -1.97 15.55
CA GLN A 305 2.46 -2.44 15.64
C GLN A 305 1.90 -2.82 14.28
N LEU A 306 2.03 -1.96 13.27
CA LEU A 306 1.54 -2.30 11.94
C LEU A 306 2.38 -3.38 11.26
N ALA A 307 3.68 -3.49 11.53
CA ALA A 307 4.46 -4.64 11.09
C ALA A 307 3.94 -5.96 11.68
N ARG A 308 3.53 -5.97 12.96
CA ARG A 308 2.88 -7.12 13.61
C ARG A 308 1.52 -7.46 12.97
N ILE A 309 0.70 -6.44 12.65
CA ILE A 309 -0.59 -6.63 11.95
C ILE A 309 -0.37 -7.18 10.55
N MET A 310 0.60 -6.65 9.80
CA MET A 310 0.94 -7.14 8.46
C MET A 310 1.41 -8.60 8.50
N LEU A 311 2.26 -8.95 9.49
CA LEU A 311 2.73 -10.31 9.69
C LEU A 311 1.58 -11.27 10.05
N LEU A 312 0.64 -10.83 10.89
CA LEU A 312 -0.58 -11.59 11.22
C LEU A 312 -1.42 -11.85 9.95
N ASN A 313 -1.67 -10.81 9.14
CA ASN A 313 -2.45 -10.92 7.92
C ASN A 313 -1.78 -11.88 6.91
N LEU A 314 -0.45 -11.78 6.75
CA LEU A 314 0.32 -12.68 5.89
C LEU A 314 0.29 -14.13 6.39
N LEU A 315 0.43 -14.33 7.71
CA LEU A 315 0.44 -15.65 8.33
C LEU A 315 -0.94 -16.34 8.24
N ASN A 316 -2.01 -15.59 8.50
CA ASN A 316 -3.37 -16.10 8.35
C ASN A 316 -3.68 -16.47 6.90
N LEU A 317 -3.23 -15.64 5.94
CA LEU A 317 -3.34 -15.95 4.52
C LEU A 317 -2.59 -17.23 4.15
N TYR A 318 -1.31 -17.33 4.54
CA TYR A 318 -0.50 -18.50 4.21
C TYR A 318 -1.10 -19.78 4.80
N SER A 319 -1.60 -19.71 6.03
CA SER A 319 -2.29 -20.81 6.69
C SER A 319 -3.57 -21.22 5.94
N LEU A 320 -4.34 -20.25 5.45
CA LEU A 320 -5.52 -20.48 4.64
C LEU A 320 -5.16 -21.11 3.27
N ILE A 321 -4.15 -20.59 2.58
CA ILE A 321 -3.67 -21.12 1.29
C ILE A 321 -3.18 -22.54 1.44
N PHE A 322 -2.34 -22.82 2.45
CA PHE A 322 -1.79 -24.16 2.68
C PHE A 322 -2.87 -25.18 3.02
N ALA A 323 -3.80 -24.82 3.92
CA ALA A 323 -4.91 -25.68 4.29
C ALA A 323 -5.89 -25.91 3.11
N GLN A 324 -6.08 -24.90 2.27
CA GLN A 324 -6.87 -25.02 1.05
C GLN A 324 -6.15 -25.80 -0.06
N PHE A 325 -4.82 -25.78 -0.12
CA PHE A 325 -4.06 -26.58 -1.09
C PHE A 325 -4.19 -28.08 -0.82
N SER A 326 -4.19 -28.48 0.45
CA SER A 326 -4.49 -29.87 0.86
C SER A 326 -5.90 -30.33 0.49
N LYS A 327 -6.82 -29.37 0.25
CA LYS A 327 -8.19 -29.61 -0.20
C LYS A 327 -8.30 -29.74 -1.73
N ILE A 328 -7.36 -29.17 -2.50
CA ILE A 328 -7.40 -29.18 -3.99
C ILE A 328 -7.23 -30.58 -4.57
N ASP A 329 -6.49 -31.48 -3.91
CA ASP A 329 -6.33 -32.88 -4.35
C ASP A 329 -7.65 -33.68 -4.34
N GLY A 330 -8.71 -33.21 -3.65
CA GLY A 330 -9.99 -33.92 -3.53
C GLY A 330 -11.21 -33.26 -4.20
N MET A 331 -11.10 -32.06 -4.77
CA MET A 331 -12.28 -31.17 -4.90
C MET A 331 -12.43 -30.43 -6.23
N CYS A 332 -12.11 -31.11 -7.33
CA CYS A 332 -12.42 -30.63 -8.67
C CYS A 332 -13.90 -30.84 -9.01
N LYS A 333 -14.84 -30.12 -8.36
CA LYS A 333 -16.18 -29.79 -8.93
C LYS A 333 -17.07 -28.82 -8.15
N GLU A 334 -16.99 -28.67 -6.83
CA GLU A 334 -17.96 -27.84 -6.06
C GLU A 334 -17.43 -26.50 -5.56
N LEU A 335 -16.15 -26.19 -5.76
CA LEU A 335 -15.54 -25.00 -5.16
C LEU A 335 -15.82 -23.68 -5.90
N VAL A 336 -16.73 -23.68 -6.89
CA VAL A 336 -16.91 -22.57 -7.82
C VAL A 336 -18.03 -21.59 -7.40
N SER A 337 -18.89 -21.92 -6.42
CA SER A 337 -20.12 -21.14 -6.21
C SER A 337 -20.24 -20.31 -4.92
N LEU A 338 -19.20 -20.08 -4.11
CA LEU A 338 -19.38 -19.27 -2.87
C LEU A 338 -18.19 -18.44 -2.38
N GLN A 339 -17.09 -18.37 -3.13
CA GLN A 339 -15.88 -17.66 -2.68
C GLN A 339 -15.86 -16.12 -2.81
N PRO A 340 -16.62 -15.44 -3.70
CA PRO A 340 -16.45 -13.99 -3.91
C PRO A 340 -17.33 -13.07 -3.04
N ILE A 341 -18.44 -13.57 -2.47
CA ILE A 341 -19.46 -12.77 -1.75
C ILE A 341 -18.92 -12.20 -0.43
N ILE A 342 -18.19 -13.02 0.31
CA ILE A 342 -17.85 -12.73 1.72
C ILE A 342 -16.59 -11.85 1.81
N ILE A 343 -15.66 -12.00 0.87
CA ILE A 343 -14.42 -11.19 0.81
C ILE A 343 -14.77 -9.72 0.54
N LEU A 344 -15.72 -9.44 -0.35
CA LEU A 344 -16.14 -8.08 -0.65
C LEU A 344 -17.00 -7.47 0.46
N PHE A 345 -17.91 -8.26 1.06
CA PHE A 345 -18.66 -7.82 2.25
C PHE A 345 -17.70 -7.43 3.39
N PHE A 346 -16.63 -8.19 3.57
CA PHE A 346 -15.61 -7.90 4.56
C PHE A 346 -14.83 -6.62 4.24
N GLN A 347 -14.44 -6.42 2.99
CA GLN A 347 -13.69 -5.23 2.56
C GLN A 347 -14.54 -3.96 2.65
N VAL A 348 -15.82 -4.04 2.26
CA VAL A 348 -16.78 -2.93 2.37
C VAL A 348 -17.13 -2.64 3.82
N PHE A 349 -17.36 -3.66 4.66
CA PHE A 349 -17.68 -3.47 6.09
C PHE A 349 -16.51 -2.90 6.88
N VAL A 350 -15.26 -3.30 6.58
CA VAL A 350 -14.06 -2.70 7.16
C VAL A 350 -13.91 -1.25 6.70
N LEU A 351 -14.07 -0.94 5.41
CA LEU A 351 -14.04 0.42 4.90
C LEU A 351 -15.14 1.30 5.52
N LEU A 352 -16.39 0.82 5.56
CA LEU A 352 -17.50 1.54 6.16
C LEU A 352 -17.28 1.72 7.67
N GLY A 353 -16.76 0.70 8.36
CA GLY A 353 -16.45 0.72 9.78
C GLY A 353 -15.34 1.69 10.15
N THR A 354 -14.28 1.82 9.32
CA THR A 354 -13.24 2.84 9.51
C THR A 354 -13.79 4.25 9.31
N LEU A 355 -14.59 4.49 8.27
CA LEU A 355 -15.25 5.78 8.03
C LEU A 355 -16.25 6.14 9.14
N PHE A 356 -17.02 5.16 9.62
CA PHE A 356 -17.95 5.34 10.75
C PHE A 356 -17.18 5.65 12.02
N MET A 357 -16.14 4.89 12.36
CA MET A 357 -15.30 5.15 13.54
C MET A 357 -14.69 6.55 13.50
N ASP A 358 -14.16 6.98 12.35
CA ASP A 358 -13.57 8.31 12.18
C ASP A 358 -14.61 9.42 12.27
N PHE A 359 -15.80 9.20 11.70
CA PHE A 359 -16.93 10.13 11.82
C PHE A 359 -17.43 10.26 13.26
N PHE A 360 -17.61 9.14 13.96
CA PHE A 360 -18.05 9.12 15.35
C PHE A 360 -16.98 9.66 16.30
N ARG A 361 -15.70 9.39 16.04
CA ARG A 361 -14.56 10.00 16.76
C ARG A 361 -14.58 11.51 16.60
N ALA A 362 -14.74 12.02 15.38
CA ALA A 362 -14.83 13.45 15.12
C ALA A 362 -16.08 14.10 15.75
N LEU A 363 -17.24 13.42 15.69
CA LEU A 363 -18.47 13.87 16.32
C LEU A 363 -18.34 13.90 17.85
N PHE A 364 -17.74 12.86 18.43
CA PHE A 364 -17.50 12.74 19.87
C PHE A 364 -16.54 13.81 20.37
N VAL A 365 -15.41 14.04 19.69
CA VAL A 365 -14.48 15.13 20.02
C VAL A 365 -15.20 16.47 19.95
N ARG A 366 -15.98 16.74 18.89
CA ARG A 366 -16.64 18.04 18.71
C ARG A 366 -17.78 18.30 19.71
N TYR A 367 -18.51 17.26 20.11
CA TYR A 367 -19.63 17.40 21.06
C TYR A 367 -19.18 17.35 22.51
N MET A 368 -18.24 16.46 22.85
CA MET A 368 -17.81 16.23 24.24
C MET A 368 -16.74 17.20 24.74
N ASN A 369 -16.05 17.94 23.84
CA ASN A 369 -15.07 18.96 24.27
C ASN A 369 -15.71 20.11 25.08
N ARG A 370 -17.03 20.33 24.95
CA ARG A 370 -17.76 21.31 25.77
C ARG A 370 -18.17 20.80 27.14
N CYS A 371 -18.29 19.50 27.32
CA CYS A 371 -18.85 18.87 28.53
C CYS A 371 -17.81 18.11 29.37
N TRP A 372 -16.58 17.98 28.88
CA TRP A 372 -15.52 17.22 29.56
C TRP A 372 -14.45 18.14 30.12
N CYS A 373 -13.84 17.75 31.25
CA CYS A 373 -12.85 18.56 31.97
C CYS A 373 -11.46 18.54 31.31
N TRP A 374 -11.29 17.86 30.17
CA TRP A 374 -10.02 17.64 29.49
C TRP A 374 -10.13 18.18 28.07
N ASP A 375 -9.07 18.81 27.60
CA ASP A 375 -8.96 19.25 26.21
C ASP A 375 -8.79 18.00 25.31
N LEU A 376 -9.92 17.46 24.85
CA LEU A 376 -10.00 16.23 24.04
C LEU A 376 -9.31 16.40 22.68
N GLU A 377 -8.99 17.65 22.32
CA GLU A 377 -8.24 18.04 21.13
C GLU A 377 -6.75 17.69 21.22
N LYS A 378 -6.16 17.54 22.42
CA LYS A 378 -4.70 17.32 22.62
C LYS A 378 -4.30 16.04 23.35
N LYS A 379 -5.21 15.35 24.06
CA LYS A 379 -4.86 14.21 24.93
C LYS A 379 -5.34 12.85 24.42
N PHE A 380 -6.62 12.70 24.08
CA PHE A 380 -7.29 11.53 23.49
C PHE A 380 -8.80 11.88 23.41
N PRO A 381 -9.57 11.68 22.33
CA PRO A 381 -9.26 11.00 21.06
C PRO A 381 -8.38 11.74 20.04
N GLU A 382 -8.08 13.03 20.24
CA GLU A 382 -7.36 13.91 19.29
C GLU A 382 -8.09 14.07 17.94
N TYR A 383 -7.89 15.18 17.22
CA TYR A 383 -8.22 15.15 15.79
C TYR A 383 -7.24 14.18 15.11
N GLY A 384 -7.70 13.51 14.05
CA GLY A 384 -6.83 12.67 13.25
C GLY A 384 -5.75 13.52 12.57
N ASP A 385 -4.65 13.77 13.27
CA ASP A 385 -3.44 14.33 12.67
C ASP A 385 -3.04 13.44 11.49
N PHE A 386 -2.55 14.04 10.40
CA PHE A 386 -2.04 13.31 9.26
C PHE A 386 -0.72 12.60 9.66
N LYS A 387 -0.85 11.50 10.41
CA LYS A 387 0.25 10.65 10.87
C LYS A 387 0.70 9.85 9.65
N ILE A 388 1.63 10.44 8.89
CA ILE A 388 2.13 9.94 7.60
C ILE A 388 2.59 8.48 7.67
N ALA A 389 3.25 8.09 8.76
CA ALA A 389 3.70 6.70 8.95
C ALA A 389 2.52 5.72 9.09
N GLU A 390 1.39 6.16 9.66
CA GLU A 390 0.14 5.40 9.76
C GLU A 390 -0.46 5.26 8.36
N ASN A 391 -0.64 6.38 7.66
CA ASN A 391 -1.27 6.40 6.34
C ASN A 391 -0.47 5.63 5.27
N ILE A 392 0.87 5.74 5.25
CA ILE A 392 1.72 4.95 4.33
C ILE A 392 1.52 3.45 4.56
N LEU A 393 1.40 3.05 5.82
CA LEU A 393 1.42 1.65 6.19
C LEU A 393 0.01 1.02 6.14
N HIS A 394 -1.04 1.79 6.41
CA HIS A 394 -2.42 1.44 6.02
C HIS A 394 -2.56 1.31 4.51
N LEU A 395 -1.97 2.22 3.73
CA LEU A 395 -1.94 2.11 2.28
C LEU A 395 -1.28 0.80 1.84
N ILE A 396 -0.15 0.42 2.44
CA ILE A 396 0.53 -0.86 2.14
C ILE A 396 -0.35 -2.05 2.50
N ASN A 397 -1.02 -2.04 3.65
CA ASN A 397 -1.92 -3.12 4.05
C ASN A 397 -3.10 -3.26 3.08
N ASN A 398 -3.72 -2.14 2.70
CA ASN A 398 -4.81 -2.12 1.71
C ASN A 398 -4.33 -2.63 0.34
N GLN A 399 -3.13 -2.25 -0.08
CA GLN A 399 -2.53 -2.72 -1.33
C GLN A 399 -2.19 -4.22 -1.27
N GLY A 400 -1.71 -4.71 -0.13
CA GLY A 400 -1.53 -6.14 0.12
C GLY A 400 -2.84 -6.92 0.01
N MET A 401 -3.96 -6.37 0.49
CA MET A 401 -5.29 -6.97 0.33
C MET A 401 -5.77 -6.95 -1.12
N VAL A 402 -5.59 -5.86 -1.87
CA VAL A 402 -5.96 -5.80 -3.30
C VAL A 402 -5.15 -6.82 -4.11
N TRP A 403 -3.85 -6.92 -3.83
CA TRP A 403 -2.98 -7.89 -4.47
C TRP A 403 -3.33 -9.34 -4.13
N MET A 404 -3.79 -9.59 -2.91
CA MET A 404 -4.35 -10.89 -2.54
C MET A 404 -5.65 -11.19 -3.32
N GLY A 405 -6.48 -10.16 -3.54
CA GLY A 405 -7.69 -10.25 -4.36
C GLY A 405 -7.45 -10.66 -5.82
N MET A 406 -6.22 -10.50 -6.35
CA MET A 406 -5.85 -10.91 -7.70
C MET A 406 -6.11 -12.38 -8.00
N PHE A 407 -5.99 -13.26 -7.00
CA PHE A 407 -6.25 -14.70 -7.16
C PHE A 407 -7.73 -15.01 -7.45
N PHE A 408 -8.63 -14.08 -7.12
CA PHE A 408 -10.07 -14.21 -7.37
C PHE A 408 -10.52 -13.35 -8.56
N SER A 409 -9.91 -12.17 -8.72
CA SER A 409 -10.17 -11.25 -9.83
C SER A 409 -8.87 -10.58 -10.26
N PRO A 410 -8.19 -11.11 -11.30
CA PRO A 410 -6.97 -10.52 -11.84
C PRO A 410 -7.11 -9.06 -12.26
N GLY A 411 -8.32 -8.63 -12.65
CA GLY A 411 -8.57 -7.24 -13.06
C GLY A 411 -8.66 -6.24 -11.90
N LEU A 412 -8.67 -6.68 -10.63
CA LEU A 412 -8.69 -5.78 -9.47
C LEU A 412 -7.50 -4.81 -9.45
N VAL A 413 -6.33 -5.23 -9.93
CA VAL A 413 -5.14 -4.35 -9.98
C VAL A 413 -5.28 -3.25 -11.02
N VAL A 414 -6.06 -3.51 -12.09
CA VAL A 414 -6.31 -2.49 -13.12
C VAL A 414 -7.24 -1.41 -12.57
N LEU A 415 -8.13 -1.77 -11.64
CA LEU A 415 -9.11 -0.85 -11.02
C LEU A 415 -8.54 -0.04 -9.85
N ASN A 416 -7.41 -0.43 -9.29
CA ASN A 416 -6.80 0.13 -8.07
C ASN A 416 -5.51 0.90 -8.34
#